data_AF-A0A3B1J9K6-F1
#
_entry.id   AF-A0A3B1J9K6-F1
#
_cell.length_a   1.000
_cell.length_b   1.000
_cell.length_c   1.000
_cell.angle_alpha   90.00
_cell.angle_beta   90.00
_cell.angle_gamma   90.00
#
_symmetry.space_group_name_H-M   'P 1'
#
loop_
_entity.id
_entity.type
_entity.pdbx_description
1 polymer ?
#
loop_
_entity_poly.entity_id
_entity_poly.type
_entity_poly.pdbx_seq_one_letter_code
_entity_poly.pdbx_strand_id
1 'polypeptide(L)'
;KLGALKGEYFTAKGKDTIVHSYLGVPFVKPPLGPLRLVPPQPAEAWEGVRDATQQPYRCIQNRQATVDLFANFSLSMEIPDISEDCLYLNIYTPAKPAQDIKLPVMVWIHGGGLSLGSASVYDGSVLAAYQDVVVVLIQYRLGLLGFFTGDENAPGNYGLLDQVAALQWVQENIHSFGGDPGSVTIFGESAGGASVSFLLLSPLSAGLFHRAIAESGCAMMPGIMVDPFPVAQVKYTPPPFFIIVCSFILPNTDIYLCVFPACGQCFWL
;
A
#
# COMPACT_ATOMS: atom_id res chain seq x y z
N LYS A 1 -0.31 14.58 -13.63
CA LYS A 1 1.02 15.25 -13.50
C LYS A 1 2.18 14.38 -14.00
N LEU A 2 2.22 13.09 -13.66
CA LEU A 2 3.36 12.19 -13.97
C LEU A 2 3.40 11.65 -15.41
N GLY A 3 2.26 11.55 -16.08
CA GLY A 3 2.14 11.09 -17.46
C GLY A 3 0.70 10.70 -17.80
N ALA A 4 0.46 10.27 -19.04
CA ALA A 4 -0.87 9.83 -19.47
C ALA A 4 -1.10 8.34 -19.14
N LEU A 5 -2.36 7.98 -18.88
CA LEU A 5 -2.79 6.62 -18.58
C LEU A 5 -3.85 6.17 -19.58
N LYS A 6 -3.76 4.91 -20.00
CA LYS A 6 -4.82 4.19 -20.72
C LYS A 6 -5.51 3.27 -19.72
N GLY A 7 -6.76 3.56 -19.38
CA GLY A 7 -7.61 2.69 -18.58
C GLY A 7 -8.60 1.90 -19.45
N GLU A 8 -9.54 1.24 -18.78
CA GLU A 8 -10.67 0.53 -19.37
C GLU A 8 -12.00 1.07 -18.86
N TYR A 9 -13.10 0.73 -19.54
CA TYR A 9 -14.44 1.07 -19.09
C TYR A 9 -15.41 -0.08 -19.30
N PHE A 10 -16.39 -0.19 -18.41
CA PHE A 10 -17.40 -1.24 -18.45
C PHE A 10 -18.67 -0.79 -17.72
N THR A 11 -19.79 -1.46 -17.98
CA THR A 11 -21.05 -1.21 -17.26
C THR A 11 -21.01 -1.90 -15.91
N ALA A 12 -21.35 -1.17 -14.85
CA ALA A 12 -21.37 -1.72 -13.50
C ALA A 12 -22.43 -2.82 -13.34
N LYS A 13 -22.16 -3.80 -12.48
CA LYS A 13 -23.09 -4.91 -12.24
C LYS A 13 -24.41 -4.39 -11.64
N GLY A 14 -25.51 -4.59 -12.36
CA GLY A 14 -26.85 -4.24 -11.90
C GLY A 14 -27.23 -2.76 -12.01
N LYS A 15 -26.42 -1.91 -12.65
CA LYS A 15 -26.73 -0.49 -12.91
C LYS A 15 -26.18 -0.07 -14.27
N ASP A 16 -26.93 0.70 -15.06
CA ASP A 16 -26.52 1.18 -16.40
C ASP A 16 -25.43 2.28 -16.38
N THR A 17 -24.72 2.44 -15.26
CA THR A 17 -23.62 3.39 -15.12
C THR A 17 -22.34 2.79 -15.71
N ILE A 18 -21.70 3.54 -16.61
CA ILE A 18 -20.36 3.21 -17.10
C ILE A 18 -19.35 3.63 -16.04
N VAL A 19 -18.45 2.72 -15.67
CA VAL A 19 -17.32 2.98 -14.78
C VAL A 19 -16.03 2.89 -15.58
N HIS A 20 -15.17 3.87 -15.41
CA HIS A 20 -13.79 3.87 -15.89
C HIS A 20 -12.87 3.33 -14.79
N SER A 21 -11.98 2.42 -15.16
CA SER A 21 -10.99 1.83 -14.26
C SER A 21 -9.56 2.10 -14.74
N TYR A 22 -8.69 2.39 -13.79
CA TYR A 22 -7.25 2.58 -13.99
C TYR A 22 -6.53 1.76 -12.92
N LEU A 23 -5.92 0.66 -13.33
CA LEU A 23 -5.30 -0.32 -12.45
C LEU A 23 -3.77 -0.18 -12.51
N GLY A 24 -3.10 -0.36 -11.37
CA GLY A 24 -1.63 -0.35 -11.32
C GLY A 24 -1.01 1.03 -11.60
N VAL A 25 -1.62 2.11 -11.09
CA VAL A 25 -1.09 3.47 -11.22
C VAL A 25 0.02 3.70 -10.20
N PRO A 26 1.27 4.00 -10.60
CA PRO A 26 2.36 4.24 -9.65
C PRO A 26 2.15 5.57 -8.93
N PHE A 27 2.26 5.57 -7.61
CA PHE A 27 2.17 6.80 -6.80
C PHE A 27 3.51 7.23 -6.21
N VAL A 28 4.49 6.32 -6.12
CA VAL A 28 5.85 6.55 -5.62
C VAL A 28 6.87 5.77 -6.45
N LYS A 29 8.16 6.04 -6.24
CA LYS A 29 9.25 5.25 -6.82
C LYS A 29 9.26 3.83 -6.22
N PRO A 30 9.54 2.78 -7.02
CA PRO A 30 9.66 1.42 -6.50
C PRO A 30 10.69 1.33 -5.36
N PRO A 31 10.35 0.76 -4.19
CA PRO A 31 11.22 0.74 -3.01
C PRO A 31 12.28 -0.38 -3.09
N LEU A 32 13.04 -0.42 -4.19
CA LEU A 32 14.00 -1.47 -4.51
C LEU A 32 15.42 -1.11 -4.04
N GLY A 33 16.20 -2.12 -3.68
CA GLY A 33 17.63 -1.97 -3.39
C GLY A 33 17.88 -0.93 -2.28
N PRO A 34 18.63 0.17 -2.54
CA PRO A 34 18.88 1.23 -1.56
C PRO A 34 17.62 1.95 -1.05
N LEU A 35 16.47 1.82 -1.72
CA LEU A 35 15.19 2.41 -1.28
C LEU A 35 14.41 1.48 -0.34
N ARG A 36 14.93 0.28 -0.07
CA ARG A 36 14.35 -0.63 0.93
C ARG A 36 14.55 -0.05 2.32
N LEU A 37 13.49 -0.09 3.15
CA LEU A 37 13.47 0.52 4.49
C LEU A 37 13.78 2.02 4.50
N VAL A 38 13.42 2.72 3.43
CA VAL A 38 13.47 4.19 3.35
C VAL A 38 12.04 4.72 3.15
N PRO A 39 11.72 5.94 3.65
CA PRO A 39 10.47 6.61 3.29
C PRO A 39 10.23 6.63 1.77
N PRO A 40 8.97 6.50 1.33
CA PRO A 40 8.66 6.50 -0.10
C PRO A 40 9.12 7.80 -0.76
N GLN A 41 9.68 7.67 -1.97
CA GLN A 41 10.11 8.81 -2.77
C GLN A 41 9.10 9.10 -3.90
N PRO A 42 8.97 10.34 -4.37
CA PRO A 42 8.07 10.69 -5.47
C PRO A 42 8.28 9.80 -6.70
N ALA A 43 7.19 9.41 -7.36
CA ALA A 43 7.27 8.67 -8.61
C ALA A 43 7.92 9.51 -9.71
N GLU A 44 8.65 8.83 -10.59
CA GLU A 44 9.24 9.46 -11.78
C GLU A 44 8.14 9.68 -12.84
N ALA A 45 8.24 10.79 -13.57
CA ALA A 45 7.40 11.02 -14.73
C ALA A 45 7.75 10.04 -15.85
N TRP A 46 6.78 9.69 -16.68
CA TRP A 46 6.98 8.84 -17.85
C TRP A 46 6.54 9.54 -19.13
N GLU A 47 7.20 9.22 -20.23
CA GLU A 47 6.80 9.66 -21.56
C GLU A 47 5.73 8.73 -22.16
N GLY A 48 4.85 9.30 -22.98
CA GLY A 48 3.79 8.56 -23.65
C GLY A 48 2.62 8.18 -22.75
N VAL A 49 1.93 7.09 -23.11
CA VAL A 49 0.74 6.60 -22.43
C VAL A 49 1.06 5.26 -21.77
N ARG A 50 0.94 5.19 -20.45
CA ARG A 50 1.13 3.95 -19.69
C ARG A 50 -0.16 3.15 -19.67
N ASP A 51 -0.05 1.85 -19.90
CA ASP A 51 -1.18 0.92 -19.79
C ASP A 51 -1.53 0.70 -18.31
N ALA A 52 -2.76 1.03 -17.94
CA ALA A 52 -3.31 0.93 -16.59
C ALA A 52 -4.57 0.05 -16.59
N THR A 53 -4.49 -1.10 -17.27
CA THR A 53 -5.59 -2.08 -17.39
C THR A 53 -5.35 -3.37 -16.61
N GLN A 54 -4.13 -3.54 -16.06
CA GLN A 54 -3.72 -4.76 -15.38
C GLN A 54 -3.52 -4.50 -13.88
N GLN A 55 -3.90 -5.49 -13.05
CA GLN A 55 -3.63 -5.43 -11.62
C GLN A 55 -2.12 -5.39 -11.35
N PRO A 56 -1.65 -4.57 -10.39
CA PRO A 56 -0.24 -4.54 -10.01
C PRO A 56 0.14 -5.81 -9.23
N TYR A 57 1.45 -6.04 -9.10
CA TYR A 57 1.95 -7.00 -8.13
C TYR A 57 1.52 -6.63 -6.71
N ARG A 58 1.32 -7.65 -5.88
CA ARG A 58 1.10 -7.47 -4.44
C ARG A 58 2.44 -7.27 -3.76
N CYS A 59 2.44 -6.59 -2.61
CA CYS A 59 3.66 -6.49 -1.82
C CYS A 59 4.11 -7.87 -1.30
N ILE A 60 5.42 -8.03 -1.10
CA ILE A 60 6.02 -9.26 -0.55
C ILE A 60 5.28 -9.69 0.72
N GLN A 61 4.70 -10.89 0.66
CA GLN A 61 3.90 -11.49 1.72
C GLN A 61 3.84 -13.02 1.50
N ASN A 62 3.35 -13.76 2.49
CA ASN A 62 3.15 -15.20 2.34
C ASN A 62 1.97 -15.49 1.38
N ARG A 63 2.28 -15.84 0.13
CA ARG A 63 1.28 -16.16 -0.90
C ARG A 63 0.37 -17.31 -0.48
N GLN A 64 0.92 -18.37 0.11
CA GLN A 64 0.13 -19.53 0.54
C GLN A 64 -0.87 -19.15 1.63
N ALA A 65 -0.48 -18.32 2.59
CA ALA A 65 -1.39 -17.82 3.61
C ALA A 65 -2.57 -17.03 3.00
N THR A 66 -2.37 -16.28 1.90
CA THR A 66 -3.50 -15.66 1.18
C THR A 66 -4.40 -16.68 0.52
N VAL A 67 -3.82 -17.69 -0.16
CA VAL A 67 -4.58 -18.75 -0.83
C VAL A 67 -5.44 -19.51 0.18
N ASP A 68 -4.86 -19.90 1.32
CA ASP A 68 -5.56 -20.63 2.37
C ASP A 68 -6.67 -19.79 3.00
N LEU A 69 -6.41 -18.50 3.23
CA LEU A 69 -7.41 -17.55 3.72
C LEU A 69 -8.61 -17.48 2.78
N PHE A 70 -8.36 -17.32 1.47
CA PHE A 70 -9.44 -17.22 0.48
C PHE A 70 -10.22 -18.52 0.34
N ALA A 71 -9.53 -19.66 0.35
CA ALA A 71 -10.16 -20.97 0.36
C ALA A 71 -11.10 -21.15 1.57
N ASN A 72 -10.67 -20.74 2.76
CA ASN A 72 -11.48 -20.80 3.99
C ASN A 72 -12.74 -19.92 3.91
N PHE A 73 -12.67 -18.80 3.19
CA PHE A 73 -13.83 -17.92 2.94
C PHE A 73 -14.60 -18.28 1.66
N SER A 74 -14.28 -19.39 1.00
CA SER A 74 -14.87 -19.80 -0.28
C SER A 74 -14.79 -18.70 -1.37
N LEU A 75 -13.73 -17.89 -1.33
CA LEU A 75 -13.44 -16.85 -2.30
C LEU A 75 -12.57 -17.43 -3.41
N SER A 76 -13.06 -17.40 -4.64
CA SER A 76 -12.29 -17.75 -5.85
C SER A 76 -11.89 -16.46 -6.55
N MET A 77 -10.64 -16.06 -6.39
CA MET A 77 -10.10 -14.86 -7.02
C MET A 77 -8.73 -15.15 -7.63
N GLU A 78 -8.44 -14.50 -8.76
CA GLU A 78 -7.07 -14.46 -9.26
C GLU A 78 -6.23 -13.67 -8.27
N ILE A 79 -5.11 -14.27 -7.85
CA ILE A 79 -4.20 -13.69 -6.88
C ILE A 79 -2.94 -13.28 -7.64
N PRO A 80 -2.70 -11.98 -7.88
CA PRO A 80 -1.48 -11.53 -8.53
C PRO A 80 -0.24 -11.97 -7.76
N ASP A 81 0.87 -12.12 -8.48
CA ASP A 81 2.17 -12.45 -7.89
C ASP A 81 2.68 -11.34 -6.96
N ILE A 82 3.75 -11.66 -6.23
CA ILE A 82 4.35 -10.76 -5.24
C ILE A 82 5.62 -10.10 -5.78
N SER A 83 5.84 -8.83 -5.42
CA SER A 83 7.04 -8.07 -5.73
C SER A 83 7.32 -7.02 -4.65
N GLU A 84 8.57 -6.55 -4.55
CA GLU A 84 8.89 -5.33 -3.80
C GLU A 84 8.44 -4.07 -4.56
N ASP A 85 8.39 -4.15 -5.89
CA ASP A 85 7.75 -3.15 -6.74
C ASP A 85 6.22 -3.34 -6.70
N CYS A 86 5.61 -2.85 -5.62
CA CYS A 86 4.18 -3.05 -5.33
C CYS A 86 3.43 -1.75 -4.98
N LEU A 87 4.08 -0.59 -4.98
CA LEU A 87 3.48 0.67 -4.53
C LEU A 87 2.67 1.36 -5.64
N TYR A 88 1.51 0.76 -5.88
CA TYR A 88 0.53 1.16 -6.88
C TYR A 88 -0.84 1.39 -6.25
N LEU A 89 -1.70 2.13 -6.96
CA LEU A 89 -3.11 2.28 -6.62
C LEU A 89 -4.01 1.99 -7.82
N ASN A 90 -5.24 1.59 -7.53
CA ASN A 90 -6.31 1.38 -8.51
C ASN A 90 -7.37 2.46 -8.34
N ILE A 91 -7.97 2.92 -9.43
CA ILE A 91 -8.99 3.98 -9.45
C ILE A 91 -10.21 3.47 -10.21
N TYR A 92 -11.39 3.68 -9.63
CA TYR A 92 -12.69 3.46 -10.27
C TYR A 92 -13.48 4.75 -10.20
N THR A 93 -13.95 5.25 -11.34
CA THR A 93 -14.69 6.50 -11.42
C THR A 93 -15.88 6.39 -12.38
N PRO A 94 -17.07 6.88 -12.02
CA PRO A 94 -18.18 7.00 -12.95
C PRO A 94 -18.07 8.25 -13.84
N ALA A 95 -17.07 9.12 -13.59
CA ALA A 95 -16.82 10.31 -14.41
C ALA A 95 -16.17 9.93 -15.73
N LYS A 96 -16.59 10.59 -16.81
CA LYS A 96 -15.95 10.43 -18.12
C LYS A 96 -14.59 11.14 -18.14
N PRO A 97 -13.60 10.65 -18.92
CA PRO A 97 -12.36 11.36 -19.13
C PRO A 97 -12.60 12.80 -19.58
N ALA A 98 -11.88 13.75 -18.98
CA ALA A 98 -12.00 15.19 -19.21
C ALA A 98 -13.36 15.83 -18.85
N GLN A 99 -14.24 15.12 -18.14
CA GLN A 99 -15.45 15.71 -17.59
C GLN A 99 -15.10 16.58 -16.37
N ASP A 100 -15.52 17.85 -16.40
CA ASP A 100 -15.38 18.76 -15.27
C ASP A 100 -16.47 18.47 -14.23
N ILE A 101 -16.17 17.51 -13.34
CA ILE A 101 -17.02 17.10 -12.22
C ILE A 101 -16.14 16.91 -10.98
N LYS A 102 -16.74 17.11 -9.80
CA LYS A 102 -16.08 17.02 -8.50
C LYS A 102 -16.85 16.06 -7.61
N LEU A 103 -16.61 14.76 -7.81
CA LEU A 103 -17.24 13.69 -7.03
C LEU A 103 -16.49 13.47 -5.71
N PRO A 104 -17.18 13.10 -4.62
CA PRO A 104 -16.51 12.64 -3.40
C PRO A 104 -15.56 11.47 -3.70
N VAL A 105 -14.43 11.44 -2.99
CA VAL A 105 -13.39 10.41 -3.16
C VAL A 105 -13.38 9.50 -1.94
N MET A 106 -13.38 8.19 -2.15
CA MET A 106 -13.24 7.18 -1.11
C MET A 106 -11.93 6.40 -1.32
N VAL A 107 -11.00 6.49 -0.37
CA VAL A 107 -9.69 5.83 -0.43
C VAL A 107 -9.66 4.64 0.52
N TRP A 108 -9.60 3.43 -0.06
CA TRP A 108 -9.61 2.16 0.65
C TRP A 108 -8.21 1.72 1.07
N ILE A 109 -8.07 1.37 2.34
CA ILE A 109 -6.86 0.79 2.93
C ILE A 109 -7.18 -0.63 3.35
N HIS A 110 -6.56 -1.62 2.68
CA HIS A 110 -6.85 -3.02 2.94
C HIS A 110 -6.33 -3.48 4.32
N GLY A 111 -7.01 -4.48 4.89
CA GLY A 111 -6.60 -5.18 6.10
C GLY A 111 -5.51 -6.24 5.86
N GLY A 112 -5.39 -7.18 6.81
CA GLY A 112 -4.42 -8.29 6.74
C GLY A 112 -3.26 -8.20 7.74
N GLY A 113 -3.50 -7.62 8.91
CA GLY A 113 -2.53 -7.62 10.02
C GLY A 113 -1.20 -6.93 9.68
N LEU A 114 -1.22 -5.97 8.74
CA LEU A 114 -0.04 -5.29 8.21
C LEU A 114 1.01 -6.24 7.57
N SER A 115 0.66 -7.51 7.33
CA SER A 115 1.59 -8.57 6.91
C SER A 115 1.16 -9.29 5.63
N LEU A 116 -0.13 -9.22 5.29
CA LEU A 116 -0.72 -9.72 4.06
C LEU A 116 -1.83 -8.78 3.59
N GLY A 117 -2.37 -9.01 2.39
CA GLY A 117 -3.44 -8.23 1.79
C GLY A 117 -3.04 -7.59 0.47
N SER A 118 -4.02 -7.05 -0.26
CA SER A 118 -3.79 -6.32 -1.49
C SER A 118 -5.01 -5.51 -1.91
N ALA A 119 -4.78 -4.33 -2.50
CA ALA A 119 -5.78 -3.54 -3.19
C ALA A 119 -6.50 -4.32 -4.31
N SER A 120 -5.81 -5.21 -5.01
CA SER A 120 -6.34 -6.01 -6.13
C SER A 120 -7.43 -7.02 -5.73
N VAL A 121 -7.63 -7.24 -4.43
CA VAL A 121 -8.67 -8.14 -3.90
C VAL A 121 -10.05 -7.46 -3.89
N TYR A 122 -10.09 -6.15 -4.05
CA TYR A 122 -11.31 -5.36 -3.95
C TYR A 122 -11.67 -4.80 -5.31
N ASP A 123 -12.96 -4.81 -5.64
CA ASP A 123 -13.52 -4.15 -6.82
C ASP A 123 -14.32 -2.92 -6.40
N GLY A 124 -13.82 -1.74 -6.77
CA GLY A 124 -14.46 -0.46 -6.48
C GLY A 124 -15.63 -0.12 -7.41
N SER A 125 -15.86 -0.91 -8.48
CA SER A 125 -16.78 -0.55 -9.56
C SER A 125 -18.23 -0.37 -9.13
N VAL A 126 -18.75 -1.29 -8.31
CA VAL A 126 -20.13 -1.24 -7.82
C VAL A 126 -20.33 -0.04 -6.89
N LEU A 127 -19.38 0.21 -5.97
CA LEU A 127 -19.47 1.35 -5.06
C LEU A 127 -19.41 2.67 -5.83
N ALA A 128 -18.46 2.80 -6.77
CA ALA A 128 -18.31 3.97 -7.63
C ALA A 128 -19.60 4.25 -8.43
N ALA A 129 -20.19 3.21 -9.02
CA ALA A 129 -21.41 3.33 -9.80
C ALA A 129 -22.65 3.67 -8.97
N TYR A 130 -22.84 3.04 -7.81
CA TYR A 130 -24.09 3.18 -7.05
C TYR A 130 -24.13 4.44 -6.21
N GLN A 131 -22.99 4.91 -5.70
CA GLN A 131 -22.90 6.06 -4.81
C GLN A 131 -22.37 7.32 -5.50
N ASP A 132 -22.07 7.25 -6.80
CA ASP A 132 -21.52 8.36 -7.59
C ASP A 132 -20.26 8.96 -6.94
N VAL A 133 -19.30 8.08 -6.62
CA VAL A 133 -18.03 8.44 -5.97
C VAL A 133 -16.83 7.92 -6.76
N VAL A 134 -15.67 8.56 -6.59
CA VAL A 134 -14.40 8.00 -7.06
C VAL A 134 -13.85 7.08 -5.98
N VAL A 135 -13.59 5.81 -6.31
CA VAL A 135 -13.00 4.84 -5.38
C VAL A 135 -11.53 4.64 -5.74
N VAL A 136 -10.65 4.81 -4.76
CA VAL A 136 -9.20 4.59 -4.89
C VAL A 136 -8.79 3.47 -3.95
N LEU A 137 -8.13 2.44 -4.46
CA LEU A 137 -7.64 1.31 -3.66
C LEU A 137 -6.11 1.36 -3.62
N ILE A 138 -5.50 1.48 -2.45
CA ILE A 138 -4.05 1.70 -2.33
C ILE A 138 -3.31 0.46 -1.81
N GLN A 139 -2.10 0.24 -2.33
CA GLN A 139 -1.13 -0.70 -1.76
C GLN A 139 -0.19 0.03 -0.79
N TYR A 140 0.37 -0.70 0.16
CA TYR A 140 1.44 -0.23 1.06
C TYR A 140 2.36 -1.39 1.42
N ARG A 141 3.64 -1.11 1.76
CA ARG A 141 4.58 -2.17 2.16
C ARG A 141 4.08 -2.90 3.40
N LEU A 142 4.31 -4.22 3.42
CA LEU A 142 3.83 -5.13 4.46
C LEU A 142 4.99 -5.82 5.19
N GLY A 143 4.68 -6.40 6.35
CA GLY A 143 5.59 -7.21 7.16
C GLY A 143 6.90 -6.48 7.45
N LEU A 144 8.02 -7.20 7.33
CA LEU A 144 9.35 -6.65 7.58
C LEU A 144 9.63 -5.40 6.72
N LEU A 145 9.26 -5.41 5.45
CA LEU A 145 9.57 -4.31 4.53
C LEU A 145 8.75 -3.04 4.82
N GLY A 146 7.58 -3.20 5.44
CA GLY A 146 6.70 -2.08 5.82
C GLY A 146 6.93 -1.57 7.23
N PHE A 147 7.36 -2.42 8.16
CA PHE A 147 7.25 -2.12 9.60
C PHE A 147 8.49 -2.51 10.41
N PHE A 148 9.58 -2.94 9.79
CA PHE A 148 10.84 -3.11 10.52
C PHE A 148 11.29 -1.79 11.13
N THR A 149 11.54 -1.81 12.43
CA THR A 149 12.07 -0.68 13.19
C THR A 149 13.34 -1.14 13.91
N GLY A 150 14.37 -0.29 13.91
CA GLY A 150 15.68 -0.55 14.47
C GLY A 150 16.24 0.69 15.14
N ASP A 151 17.37 1.18 14.64
CA ASP A 151 18.00 2.43 15.08
C ASP A 151 17.46 3.64 14.28
N GLU A 152 18.14 4.77 14.39
CA GLU A 152 17.82 6.00 13.66
C GLU A 152 17.82 5.85 12.13
N ASN A 153 18.54 4.86 11.59
CA ASN A 153 18.59 4.58 10.15
C ASN A 153 17.44 3.67 9.69
N ALA A 154 16.72 3.06 10.63
CA ALA A 154 15.55 2.25 10.37
C ALA A 154 14.37 2.64 11.29
N PRO A 155 13.81 3.86 11.16
CA PRO A 155 12.79 4.36 12.08
C PRO A 155 11.47 3.55 12.04
N GLY A 156 11.22 2.82 10.95
CA GLY A 156 10.03 1.99 10.76
C GLY A 156 8.84 2.76 10.22
N ASN A 157 7.66 2.13 10.30
CA ASN A 157 6.39 2.67 9.78
C ASN A 157 6.39 3.02 8.28
N TYR A 158 7.26 2.42 7.48
CA TYR A 158 7.31 2.63 6.03
C TYR A 158 5.97 2.38 5.34
N GLY A 159 5.23 1.35 5.75
CA GLY A 159 3.89 1.08 5.23
C GLY A 159 2.89 2.20 5.53
N LEU A 160 2.96 2.85 6.69
CA LEU A 160 2.13 4.03 7.00
C LEU A 160 2.59 5.25 6.18
N LEU A 161 3.89 5.41 5.98
CA LEU A 161 4.42 6.47 5.11
C LEU A 161 3.99 6.28 3.65
N ASP A 162 3.90 5.03 3.18
CA ASP A 162 3.36 4.72 1.84
C ASP A 162 1.89 5.13 1.73
N GLN A 163 1.08 4.90 2.78
CA GLN A 163 -0.31 5.36 2.81
C GLN A 163 -0.41 6.90 2.77
N VAL A 164 0.44 7.61 3.52
CA VAL A 164 0.53 9.08 3.46
C VAL A 164 0.89 9.55 2.05
N ALA A 165 1.88 8.91 1.41
CA ALA A 165 2.29 9.25 0.05
C ALA A 165 1.17 8.99 -0.98
N ALA A 166 0.39 7.92 -0.81
CA ALA A 166 -0.77 7.66 -1.65
C ALA A 166 -1.85 8.75 -1.48
N LEU A 167 -2.09 9.23 -0.25
CA LEU A 167 -3.03 10.33 -0.01
C LEU A 167 -2.53 11.67 -0.58
N GLN A 168 -1.23 11.95 -0.51
CA GLN A 168 -0.63 13.09 -1.20
C GLN A 168 -0.83 12.99 -2.72
N TRP A 169 -0.65 11.80 -3.29
CA TRP A 169 -0.92 11.57 -4.70
C TRP A 169 -2.39 11.82 -5.06
N VAL A 170 -3.33 11.39 -4.22
CA VAL A 170 -4.77 11.65 -4.38
C VAL A 170 -5.03 13.16 -4.39
N GLN A 171 -4.52 13.92 -3.43
CA GLN A 171 -4.65 15.37 -3.38
C GLN A 171 -4.13 16.05 -4.66
N GLU A 172 -3.00 15.58 -5.19
CA GLU A 172 -2.38 16.17 -6.38
C GLU A 172 -3.06 15.78 -7.70
N ASN A 173 -3.70 14.61 -7.81
CA ASN A 173 -4.07 14.05 -9.11
C ASN A 173 -5.55 13.67 -9.27
N ILE A 174 -6.32 13.50 -8.19
CA ILE A 174 -7.65 12.86 -8.29
C ILE A 174 -8.67 13.69 -9.08
N HIS A 175 -8.47 15.00 -9.17
CA HIS A 175 -9.25 15.90 -10.02
C HIS A 175 -9.21 15.50 -11.51
N SER A 176 -8.11 14.88 -11.98
CA SER A 176 -8.01 14.38 -13.35
C SER A 176 -8.93 13.18 -13.63
N PHE A 177 -9.48 12.56 -12.58
CA PHE A 177 -10.41 11.43 -12.63
C PHE A 177 -11.84 11.82 -12.21
N GLY A 178 -12.12 13.13 -12.14
CA GLY A 178 -13.42 13.68 -11.73
C GLY A 178 -13.65 13.68 -10.21
N GLY A 179 -12.61 13.43 -9.40
CA GLY A 179 -12.71 13.45 -7.94
C GLY A 179 -12.41 14.83 -7.34
N ASP A 180 -13.05 15.15 -6.22
CA ASP A 180 -12.80 16.36 -5.46
C ASP A 180 -11.70 16.14 -4.40
N PRO A 181 -10.50 16.73 -4.54
CA PRO A 181 -9.48 16.65 -3.49
C PRO A 181 -9.94 17.29 -2.17
N GLY A 182 -10.92 18.20 -2.20
CA GLY A 182 -11.55 18.80 -1.01
C GLY A 182 -12.61 17.92 -0.33
N SER A 183 -12.88 16.72 -0.85
CA SER A 183 -13.88 15.80 -0.28
C SER A 183 -13.40 14.34 -0.32
N VAL A 184 -12.31 14.09 0.40
CA VAL A 184 -11.68 12.76 0.52
C VAL A 184 -12.09 12.07 1.83
N THR A 185 -12.56 10.83 1.72
CA THR A 185 -12.87 9.94 2.85
C THR A 185 -11.90 8.75 2.82
N ILE A 186 -11.14 8.53 3.89
CA ILE A 186 -10.37 7.30 4.05
C ILE A 186 -11.22 6.24 4.73
N PHE A 187 -11.13 4.99 4.28
CA PHE A 187 -11.84 3.88 4.90
C PHE A 187 -11.03 2.59 4.81
N GLY A 188 -11.21 1.70 5.78
CA GLY A 188 -10.43 0.47 5.84
C GLY A 188 -10.95 -0.51 6.88
N GLU A 189 -10.64 -1.79 6.68
CA GLU A 189 -11.06 -2.90 7.54
C GLU A 189 -9.86 -3.53 8.29
N SER A 190 -10.08 -3.95 9.54
CA SER A 190 -9.07 -4.62 10.38
C SER A 190 -7.80 -3.75 10.52
N ALA A 191 -6.64 -4.25 10.08
CA ALA A 191 -5.40 -3.48 10.03
C ALA A 191 -5.50 -2.20 9.17
N GLY A 192 -6.38 -2.18 8.18
CA GLY A 192 -6.74 -0.98 7.42
C GLY A 192 -7.57 0.01 8.24
N GLY A 193 -8.48 -0.46 9.10
CA GLY A 193 -9.19 0.38 10.07
C GLY A 193 -8.28 0.94 11.16
N ALA A 194 -7.31 0.14 11.61
CA ALA A 194 -6.23 0.62 12.48
C ALA A 194 -5.36 1.68 11.78
N SER A 195 -5.03 1.47 10.49
CA SER A 195 -4.33 2.44 9.66
C SER A 195 -5.09 3.75 9.53
N VAL A 196 -6.41 3.71 9.29
CA VAL A 196 -7.28 4.91 9.30
C VAL A 196 -7.17 5.66 10.64
N SER A 197 -7.14 4.94 11.76
CA SER A 197 -6.96 5.55 13.08
C SER A 197 -5.56 6.17 13.26
N PHE A 198 -4.50 5.53 12.76
CA PHE A 198 -3.15 6.11 12.80
C PHE A 198 -3.04 7.37 11.95
N LEU A 199 -3.66 7.40 10.77
CA LEU A 199 -3.69 8.56 9.90
C LEU A 199 -4.53 9.71 10.47
N LEU A 200 -5.56 9.43 11.26
CA LEU A 200 -6.28 10.45 12.04
C LEU A 200 -5.41 11.12 13.10
N LEU A 201 -4.49 10.37 13.71
CA LEU A 201 -3.63 10.85 14.80
C LEU A 201 -2.32 11.48 14.31
N SER A 202 -1.89 11.16 13.09
CA SER A 202 -0.60 11.58 12.55
C SER A 202 -0.63 13.02 12.01
N PRO A 203 0.34 13.87 12.38
CA PRO A 203 0.47 15.21 11.79
C PRO A 203 0.86 15.15 10.30
N LEU A 204 1.47 14.05 9.83
CA LEU A 204 1.92 13.92 8.44
C LEU A 204 0.76 13.77 7.44
N SER A 205 -0.41 13.36 7.92
CA SER A 205 -1.63 13.20 7.12
C SER A 205 -2.64 14.34 7.32
N ALA A 206 -2.28 15.37 8.08
CA ALA A 206 -3.12 16.54 8.29
C ALA A 206 -3.46 17.22 6.96
N GLY A 207 -4.75 17.45 6.73
CA GLY A 207 -5.25 18.08 5.51
C GLY A 207 -5.29 17.19 4.27
N LEU A 208 -4.89 15.92 4.36
CA LEU A 208 -4.93 15.00 3.20
C LEU A 208 -6.30 14.32 3.00
N PHE A 209 -7.15 14.33 4.03
CA PHE A 209 -8.51 13.78 3.98
C PHE A 209 -9.44 14.53 4.95
N HIS A 210 -10.74 14.27 4.81
CA HIS A 210 -11.81 15.07 5.43
C HIS A 210 -12.76 14.23 6.28
N ARG A 211 -12.83 12.92 6.01
CA ARG A 211 -13.68 11.96 6.73
C ARG A 211 -12.96 10.62 6.86
N ALA A 212 -13.34 9.83 7.85
CA ALA A 212 -12.71 8.55 8.15
C ALA A 212 -13.77 7.51 8.55
N ILE A 213 -13.60 6.27 8.07
CA ILE A 213 -14.42 5.11 8.46
C ILE A 213 -13.47 3.97 8.82
N ALA A 214 -13.52 3.50 10.07
CA ALA A 214 -12.68 2.41 10.55
C ALA A 214 -13.57 1.19 10.84
N GLU A 215 -13.46 0.16 10.00
CA GLU A 215 -14.27 -1.05 10.09
C GLU A 215 -13.49 -2.11 10.87
N SER A 216 -13.99 -2.53 12.03
CA SER A 216 -13.40 -3.62 12.84
C SER A 216 -11.90 -3.47 13.15
N GLY A 217 -11.40 -2.23 13.29
CA GLY A 217 -10.01 -1.96 13.63
C GLY A 217 -9.81 -0.53 14.13
N CYS A 218 -8.89 -0.35 15.09
CA CYS A 218 -8.54 0.96 15.63
C CYS A 218 -7.08 1.01 16.11
N ALA A 219 -6.56 2.20 16.40
CA ALA A 219 -5.17 2.37 16.85
C ALA A 219 -4.83 1.61 18.15
N MET A 220 -5.85 1.29 18.96
CA MET A 220 -5.70 0.53 20.21
C MET A 220 -5.80 -0.99 20.03
N MET A 221 -5.94 -1.48 18.79
CA MET A 221 -6.06 -2.90 18.51
C MET A 221 -4.79 -3.66 18.95
N PRO A 222 -4.90 -4.64 19.86
CA PRO A 222 -3.74 -5.42 20.30
C PRO A 222 -3.04 -6.12 19.13
N GLY A 223 -1.71 -6.10 19.11
CA GLY A 223 -0.90 -6.76 18.09
C GLY A 223 -0.64 -5.94 16.82
N ILE A 224 -1.25 -4.77 16.67
CA ILE A 224 -0.94 -3.81 15.58
C ILE A 224 0.06 -2.77 16.06
N MET A 225 -0.21 -2.11 17.19
CA MET A 225 0.76 -1.24 17.86
C MET A 225 1.64 -2.09 18.77
N VAL A 226 2.96 -2.04 18.55
CA VAL A 226 3.94 -2.76 19.36
C VAL A 226 4.93 -1.75 19.92
N ASP A 227 5.19 -1.83 21.22
CA ASP A 227 6.28 -1.06 21.83
C ASP A 227 7.62 -1.60 21.27
N PRO A 228 8.43 -0.77 20.60
CA PRO A 228 9.70 -1.22 20.05
C PRO A 228 10.72 -1.56 21.14
N PHE A 229 10.61 -1.00 22.36
CA PHE A 229 11.61 -1.18 23.41
C PHE A 229 11.73 -2.62 23.92
N PRO A 230 10.64 -3.36 24.22
CA PRO A 230 10.72 -4.78 24.57
C PRO A 230 11.17 -5.67 23.40
N VAL A 231 10.77 -5.35 22.16
CA VAL A 231 11.03 -6.20 20.98
C VAL A 231 12.49 -6.10 20.52
N ALA A 232 13.08 -4.91 20.56
CA ALA A 232 14.51 -4.71 20.27
C ALA A 232 15.44 -5.30 21.36
N GLN A 233 14.92 -5.51 22.58
CA GLN A 233 15.65 -6.12 23.71
C GLN A 233 15.55 -7.65 23.75
N VAL A 234 14.72 -8.27 22.90
CA VAL A 234 14.79 -9.73 22.70
C VAL A 234 16.14 -10.03 22.05
N LYS A 235 17.14 -10.35 22.88
CA LYS A 235 18.33 -11.09 22.45
C LYS A 235 17.80 -12.32 21.72
N TYR A 236 17.88 -12.29 20.39
CA TYR A 236 17.55 -13.41 19.54
C TYR A 236 18.49 -14.55 19.93
N THR A 237 18.06 -15.45 20.83
CA THR A 237 18.74 -16.73 21.07
C THR A 237 18.27 -17.67 19.96
N PRO A 238 19.11 -17.96 18.94
CA PRO A 238 18.66 -18.79 17.84
C PRO A 238 18.43 -20.23 18.34
N PRO A 239 17.27 -20.85 18.06
CA PRO A 239 17.17 -22.32 18.10
C PRO A 239 18.12 -22.92 17.04
N PRO A 240 18.54 -24.19 17.17
CA PRO A 240 19.74 -24.72 16.51
C PRO A 240 19.64 -24.88 14.97
N PHE A 241 18.59 -24.37 14.32
CA PHE A 241 18.45 -24.36 12.88
C PHE A 241 17.76 -23.06 12.42
N PHE A 242 18.41 -22.34 11.48
CA PHE A 242 17.93 -21.26 10.59
C PHE A 242 18.30 -19.77 10.83
N ILE A 243 18.68 -19.16 9.69
CA ILE A 243 18.94 -17.75 9.31
C ILE A 243 20.06 -17.05 10.09
N ILE A 244 21.23 -16.97 9.44
CA ILE A 244 22.35 -16.13 9.85
C ILE A 244 21.97 -14.67 9.59
N VAL A 245 21.61 -13.92 10.63
CA VAL A 245 21.79 -12.47 10.64
C VAL A 245 23.27 -12.24 10.96
N CYS A 246 24.09 -12.10 9.92
CA CYS A 246 25.51 -11.77 10.09
C CYS A 246 25.61 -10.31 10.51
N SER A 247 25.63 -10.04 11.81
CA SER A 247 26.14 -8.78 12.35
C SER A 247 27.66 -8.89 12.40
N PHE A 248 28.36 -8.46 11.35
CA PHE A 248 29.79 -8.20 11.46
C PHE A 248 29.95 -6.82 12.11
N ILE A 249 30.32 -6.80 13.39
CA ILE A 249 30.81 -5.59 14.03
C ILE A 249 32.24 -5.38 13.52
N LEU A 250 32.40 -4.59 12.46
CA LEU A 250 33.69 -3.98 12.14
C LEU A 250 33.78 -2.63 12.87
N PRO A 251 34.92 -2.32 13.50
CA PRO A 251 35.12 -1.03 14.17
C PRO A 251 35.32 0.03 13.09
N ASN A 252 34.23 0.73 12.74
CA ASN A 252 34.06 1.97 11.96
C ASN A 252 33.03 1.77 10.83
N THR A 253 31.90 2.50 10.97
CA THR A 253 30.91 2.87 9.94
C THR A 253 30.44 1.78 8.96
N ASP A 254 29.23 1.29 9.21
CA ASP A 254 28.21 0.74 8.28
C ASP A 254 27.60 -0.56 8.85
N ILE A 255 26.36 -0.47 9.37
CA ILE A 255 25.56 -1.64 9.73
C ILE A 255 24.96 -2.20 8.44
N TYR A 256 25.58 -3.24 7.90
CA TYR A 256 24.99 -4.04 6.82
C TYR A 256 23.96 -5.00 7.40
N LEU A 257 22.68 -4.70 7.24
CA LEU A 257 21.60 -5.62 7.57
C LEU A 257 21.57 -6.77 6.54
N CYS A 258 22.34 -7.83 6.78
CA CYS A 258 22.25 -9.08 6.02
C CYS A 258 20.97 -9.82 6.43
N VAL A 259 19.84 -9.40 5.86
CA VAL A 259 18.59 -10.15 5.91
C VAL A 259 18.54 -11.00 4.65
N PHE A 260 18.78 -12.31 4.80
CA PHE A 260 18.46 -13.45 3.90
C PHE A 260 19.64 -14.33 3.47
N PRO A 261 19.46 -15.68 3.47
CA PRO A 261 20.43 -16.65 2.97
C PRO A 261 20.07 -17.09 1.54
N ALA A 262 20.66 -16.48 0.51
CA ALA A 262 20.91 -17.09 -0.81
C ALA A 262 21.39 -16.03 -1.81
N CYS A 263 22.69 -15.80 -1.85
CA CYS A 263 23.52 -16.00 -3.04
C CYS A 263 24.93 -15.61 -2.65
N GLY A 264 25.80 -16.61 -2.50
CA GLY A 264 27.21 -16.41 -2.29
C GLY A 264 27.79 -15.71 -3.52
N GLN A 265 27.99 -14.41 -3.39
CA GLN A 265 29.02 -13.64 -4.10
C GLN A 265 29.16 -12.31 -3.37
N CYS A 266 30.02 -12.30 -2.35
CA CYS A 266 30.60 -11.07 -1.85
C CYS A 266 31.40 -10.47 -3.01
N PHE A 267 30.92 -9.38 -3.61
CA PHE A 267 31.80 -8.51 -4.38
C PHE A 267 32.31 -7.41 -3.45
N TRP A 268 33.63 -7.37 -3.33
CA TRP A 268 34.38 -6.32 -2.64
C TRP A 268 34.66 -5.18 -3.62
N LEU A 269 34.43 -3.94 -3.13
CA LEU A 269 34.66 -2.62 -3.75
C LEU A 269 33.69 -2.19 -4.86
#